data_AF-Q8C587-F1
#
_entry.id   AF-Q8C587-F1
#
_cell.length_a   1.000
_cell.length_b   1.000
_cell.length_c   1.000
_cell.angle_alpha   90.00
_cell.angle_beta   90.00
_cell.angle_gamma   90.00
#
_symmetry.space_group_name_H-M   'P 1'
#
loop_
_entity.id
_entity.type
_entity.pdbx_description
1 polymer ?
#
loop_
_entity_poly.entity_id
_entity_poly.type
_entity_poly.pdbx_seq_one_letter_code
_entity_poly.pdbx_strand_id
1 'polypeptide(L)'
;MGRYRVRVVTGAWLFSGSLNLVRLWLVGEHREAKLELQLRPARGKEEEFDFDVPEDLGPLQFVKLHKQHTVVDDAWFCNLITVQGPGTSAEAVFPCYRWVQGEGILSLPEGTARLAGDNALDVFQKYREKELKERQQTYCWATWKEGLPQTIAADCKDDLPPNMRFHEEKRLDFEWTLKAGVLEMGLKRVYTLLRSWNHLEDFDQIFWGQKSALAEKVHQCWQEDELFGYQFLNGANPMLLRRSTSLPSRLVLPSGMEELQAQLEKELKNGSLFEADFILLDGIPANVIRGEPQYLAAPLVMLRMDPGGKLLPMAIQIQPPNPSSPAPTLFLPSDPPLAWLLAKIWVRNSDFQLQELQFHLLNTHLVAEVIAVATMRCLPGLHPIFKVHT
;
A
#
# COMPACT_ATOMS: atom_id res chain seq x y z
N MET A 1 7.42 -22.22 43.39
CA MET A 1 8.90 -22.25 43.41
C MET A 1 9.40 -23.18 42.31
N GLY A 2 10.30 -22.72 41.45
CA GLY A 2 10.89 -23.58 40.43
C GLY A 2 11.78 -22.84 39.43
N ARG A 3 12.47 -23.61 38.58
CA ARG A 3 13.35 -23.11 37.52
C ARG A 3 12.53 -22.71 36.30
N TYR A 4 12.75 -21.48 35.83
CA TYR A 4 12.15 -20.92 34.62
C TYR A 4 13.24 -20.71 33.57
N ARG A 5 12.97 -21.12 32.33
CA ARG A 5 13.83 -20.80 31.19
C ARG A 5 13.21 -19.67 30.37
N VAL A 6 13.90 -18.54 30.30
CA VAL A 6 13.49 -17.36 29.56
C VAL A 6 14.34 -17.25 28.31
N ARG A 7 13.70 -17.17 27.15
CA ARG A 7 14.35 -16.97 25.85
C ARG A 7 13.91 -15.63 25.28
N VAL A 8 14.89 -14.80 24.91
CA VAL A 8 14.66 -13.48 24.31
C VAL A 8 15.16 -13.50 22.88
N VAL A 9 14.28 -13.14 21.94
CA VAL A 9 14.58 -13.11 20.51
C VAL A 9 14.67 -11.65 20.05
N THR A 10 15.84 -11.27 19.54
CA THR A 10 16.09 -9.92 19.01
C THR A 10 15.96 -9.88 17.50
N GLY A 11 15.39 -8.80 16.96
CA GLY A 11 15.23 -8.58 15.53
C GLY A 11 16.54 -8.69 14.74
N ALA A 12 16.44 -9.11 13.48
CA ALA A 12 17.58 -9.29 12.61
C ALA A 12 17.91 -8.06 11.74
N TRP A 13 17.14 -6.97 11.83
CA TRP A 13 17.39 -5.76 11.04
C TRP A 13 18.58 -4.96 11.58
N LEU A 14 19.18 -4.13 10.71
CA LEU A 14 20.14 -3.11 11.15
C LEU A 14 19.58 -2.33 12.36
N PHE A 15 20.44 -2.09 13.35
CA PHE A 15 20.12 -1.41 14.62
C PHE A 15 19.11 -2.12 15.54
N SER A 16 18.73 -3.38 15.27
CA SER A 16 17.83 -4.11 16.17
C SER A 16 18.45 -4.45 17.52
N GLY A 17 19.78 -4.58 17.60
CA GLY A 17 20.49 -4.84 18.85
C GLY A 17 20.71 -3.58 19.69
N SER A 18 21.03 -3.77 20.97
CA SER A 18 21.23 -2.69 21.95
C SER A 18 22.33 -3.05 22.94
N LEU A 19 23.14 -2.06 23.29
CA LEU A 19 24.18 -2.10 24.32
C LEU A 19 23.61 -1.81 25.71
N ASN A 20 22.38 -1.29 25.77
CA ASN A 20 21.67 -1.01 27.01
C ASN A 20 21.23 -2.30 27.72
N LEU A 21 21.15 -2.22 29.04
CA LEU A 21 20.81 -3.36 29.88
C LEU A 21 19.29 -3.56 29.88
N VAL A 22 18.84 -4.79 29.63
CA VAL A 22 17.41 -5.13 29.71
C VAL A 22 17.13 -5.92 30.99
N ARG A 23 16.20 -5.40 31.80
CA ARG A 23 15.64 -6.08 32.98
C ARG A 23 14.27 -6.64 32.65
N LEU A 24 13.97 -7.83 33.16
CA LEU A 24 12.70 -8.52 32.96
C LEU A 24 12.00 -8.83 34.29
N TRP A 25 10.68 -8.92 34.25
CA TRP A 25 9.86 -9.45 35.35
C TRP A 25 8.88 -10.46 34.79
N LEU A 26 8.72 -11.58 35.49
CA LEU A 26 7.66 -12.54 35.24
C LEU A 26 6.47 -12.17 36.12
N VAL A 27 5.31 -11.95 35.52
CA VAL A 27 4.08 -11.62 36.22
C VAL A 27 3.10 -12.76 35.99
N GLY A 28 2.89 -13.56 37.03
CA GLY A 28 1.86 -14.58 37.03
C GLY A 28 0.62 -14.13 37.79
N GLU A 29 -0.40 -14.98 37.77
CA GLU A 29 -1.69 -14.75 38.43
C GLU A 29 -1.56 -14.50 39.94
N HIS A 30 -0.61 -15.17 40.61
CA HIS A 30 -0.48 -15.09 42.06
C HIS A 30 0.51 -14.00 42.51
N ARG A 31 1.65 -13.87 41.82
CA ARG A 31 2.77 -12.99 42.21
C ARG A 31 3.58 -12.55 40.99
N GLU A 32 4.42 -11.54 41.20
CA GLU A 32 5.47 -11.14 40.26
C GLU A 32 6.85 -11.47 40.82
N ALA A 33 7.78 -11.86 39.94
CA ALA A 33 9.20 -12.05 40.24
C ALA A 33 10.05 -11.18 39.34
N LYS A 34 10.97 -10.42 39.95
CA LYS A 34 11.98 -9.64 39.25
C LYS A 34 13.13 -10.56 38.85
N LEU A 35 13.47 -10.56 37.57
CA LEU A 35 14.64 -11.26 37.06
C LEU A 35 15.81 -10.28 36.97
N GLU A 36 16.90 -10.57 37.66
CA GLU A 36 18.16 -9.84 37.49
C GLU A 36 18.88 -10.32 36.23
N LEU A 37 18.25 -10.06 35.09
CA LEU A 37 18.83 -10.34 33.78
C LEU A 37 19.81 -9.21 33.44
N GLN A 38 21.05 -9.59 33.12
CA GLN A 38 22.02 -8.69 32.49
C GLN A 38 22.13 -8.97 30.99
N LEU A 39 21.04 -8.75 30.27
CA LEU A 39 20.99 -8.93 28.82
C LEU A 39 21.42 -7.65 28.11
N ARG A 40 22.32 -7.79 27.14
CA ARG A 40 22.62 -6.78 26.11
C ARG A 40 22.21 -7.35 24.75
N PRO A 41 21.00 -7.01 24.27
CA PRO A 41 20.42 -7.71 23.12
C PRO A 41 21.29 -7.61 21.87
N ALA A 42 21.74 -8.76 21.36
CA ALA A 42 22.50 -8.80 20.12
C ALA A 42 21.58 -8.96 18.89
N ARG A 43 21.87 -8.23 17.80
CA ARG A 43 21.12 -8.29 16.54
C ARG A 43 21.00 -9.75 16.05
N GLY A 44 19.77 -10.18 15.76
CA GLY A 44 19.46 -11.49 15.20
C GLY A 44 19.80 -12.67 16.10
N LYS A 45 20.03 -12.43 17.40
CA LYS A 45 20.34 -13.48 18.37
C LYS A 45 19.12 -13.87 19.18
N GLU A 46 19.14 -15.13 19.55
CA GLU A 46 18.27 -15.74 20.55
C GLU A 46 19.15 -16.03 21.77
N GLU A 47 18.72 -15.53 22.92
CA GLU A 47 19.49 -15.63 24.16
C GLU A 47 18.62 -16.27 25.24
N GLU A 48 19.12 -17.36 25.82
CA GLU A 48 18.41 -18.17 26.81
C GLU A 48 19.03 -18.02 28.20
N PHE A 49 18.18 -17.93 29.21
CA PHE A 49 18.55 -17.72 30.59
C PHE A 49 17.69 -18.59 31.51
N ASP A 50 18.32 -19.27 32.46
CA ASP A 50 17.63 -20.03 33.48
C ASP A 50 17.62 -19.27 34.81
N PHE A 51 16.45 -19.19 35.46
CA PHE A 51 16.27 -18.51 36.74
C PHE A 51 15.53 -19.40 37.73
N ASP A 52 16.03 -19.47 38.96
CA ASP A 52 15.32 -20.09 40.07
C ASP A 52 14.46 -19.04 40.79
N VAL A 53 13.14 -19.19 40.70
CA VAL A 53 12.18 -18.27 41.33
C VAL A 53 11.62 -18.93 42.60
N PRO A 54 11.84 -18.33 43.78
CA PRO A 54 11.39 -18.90 45.05
C PRO A 54 9.86 -18.87 45.21
N GLU A 55 9.20 -17.89 44.61
CA GLU A 55 7.75 -17.77 44.65
C GLU A 55 7.04 -18.77 43.72
N ASP A 56 5.78 -19.08 44.04
CA ASP A 56 4.84 -19.62 43.05
C ASP A 56 4.14 -18.44 42.35
N LEU A 57 4.35 -18.33 41.03
CA LEU A 57 3.78 -17.28 40.22
C LEU A 57 2.37 -17.65 39.71
N GLY A 58 2.02 -18.93 39.70
CA GLY A 58 0.85 -19.42 38.97
C GLY A 58 1.02 -19.31 37.44
N PRO A 59 -0.08 -19.38 36.67
CA PRO A 59 -0.05 -19.16 35.23
C PRO A 59 0.53 -17.79 34.88
N LEU A 60 1.50 -17.75 33.96
CA LEU A 60 2.11 -16.50 33.53
C LEU A 60 1.12 -15.68 32.70
N GLN A 61 0.98 -14.41 33.04
CA GLN A 61 0.05 -13.49 32.39
C GLN A 61 0.79 -12.42 31.59
N PHE A 62 1.91 -11.91 32.12
CA PHE A 62 2.72 -10.89 31.45
C PHE A 62 4.22 -11.10 31.66
N VAL A 63 5.00 -10.57 30.74
CA VAL A 63 6.41 -10.24 30.94
C VAL A 63 6.55 -8.73 30.93
N LYS A 64 7.11 -8.15 31.98
CA LYS A 64 7.51 -6.73 31.96
C LYS A 64 8.96 -6.65 31.50
N LEU A 65 9.27 -5.67 30.67
CA LEU A 65 10.62 -5.35 30.24
C LEU A 65 10.92 -3.87 30.49
N HIS A 66 12.15 -3.60 30.88
CA HIS A 66 12.64 -2.26 31.13
C HIS A 66 14.07 -2.17 30.61
N LYS A 67 14.28 -1.25 29.67
CA LYS A 67 15.59 -0.99 29.09
C LYS A 67 16.22 0.18 29.84
N GLN A 68 17.40 -0.06 30.40
CA GLN A 68 18.15 0.92 31.17
C GLN A 68 19.36 1.37 30.39
N HIS A 69 19.46 2.68 30.20
CA HIS A 69 20.62 3.29 29.57
C HIS A 69 21.40 4.10 30.59
N THR A 70 22.72 4.16 30.43
CA THR A 70 23.60 4.93 31.33
C THR A 70 24.01 6.26 30.72
N VAL A 71 24.34 6.28 29.42
CA VAL A 71 24.84 7.48 28.73
C VAL A 71 24.12 7.72 27.40
N VAL A 72 23.83 6.66 26.64
CA VAL A 72 23.17 6.76 25.32
C VAL A 72 21.96 5.83 25.28
N ASP A 73 20.80 6.39 24.93
CA ASP A 73 19.60 5.61 24.70
C ASP A 73 19.61 5.01 23.29
N ASP A 74 20.13 3.79 23.15
CA ASP A 74 20.02 3.03 21.90
C ASP A 74 18.72 2.19 21.85
N ALA A 75 18.06 2.20 20.70
CA ALA A 75 16.82 1.47 20.50
C ALA A 75 17.07 -0.04 20.44
N TRP A 76 16.11 -0.84 20.90
CA TRP A 76 16.15 -2.30 20.78
C TRP A 76 14.89 -2.79 20.05
N PHE A 77 15.03 -3.64 19.03
CA PHE A 77 13.87 -4.30 18.43
C PHE A 77 13.70 -5.72 19.00
N CYS A 78 12.68 -5.90 19.82
CA CYS A 78 12.35 -7.17 20.42
C CYS A 78 11.31 -7.91 19.55
N ASN A 79 11.61 -9.13 19.10
CA ASN A 79 10.65 -9.96 18.37
C ASN A 79 9.64 -10.58 19.35
N LEU A 80 10.13 -11.44 20.25
CA LEU A 80 9.31 -12.13 21.22
C LEU A 80 10.15 -12.59 22.41
N ILE A 81 9.46 -12.90 23.50
CA ILE A 81 10.03 -13.56 24.67
C ILE A 81 9.25 -14.86 24.88
N THR A 82 9.93 -15.99 25.09
CA THR A 82 9.28 -17.21 25.56
C THR A 82 9.73 -17.56 26.97
N VAL A 83 8.83 -18.16 27.74
CA VAL A 83 9.09 -18.57 29.11
C VAL A 83 8.59 -19.99 29.30
N GLN A 84 9.50 -20.90 29.59
CA GLN A 84 9.18 -22.26 30.00
C GLN A 84 9.19 -22.31 31.53
N GLY A 85 8.04 -22.61 32.12
CA GLY A 85 7.89 -22.78 33.57
C GLY A 85 8.48 -24.10 34.09
N PRO A 86 8.50 -24.30 35.42
CA PRO A 86 9.01 -25.52 36.02
C PRO A 86 8.20 -26.77 35.62
N GLY A 87 8.89 -27.92 35.52
CA GLY A 87 8.27 -29.22 35.23
C GLY A 87 7.89 -29.41 33.76
N THR A 88 6.71 -29.99 33.50
CA THR A 88 6.15 -30.22 32.15
C THR A 88 5.24 -29.08 31.69
N SER A 89 5.42 -27.87 32.25
CA SER A 89 4.62 -26.70 31.89
C SER A 89 4.82 -26.36 30.42
N ALA A 90 3.72 -26.01 29.73
CA ALA A 90 3.79 -25.53 28.37
C ALA A 90 4.60 -24.22 28.30
N GLU A 91 5.30 -24.01 27.19
CA GLU A 91 6.02 -22.76 26.94
C GLU A 91 5.02 -21.63 26.70
N ALA A 92 5.10 -20.57 27.50
CA ALA A 92 4.32 -19.36 27.32
C ALA A 92 5.06 -18.41 26.35
N VAL A 93 4.33 -17.85 25.39
CA VAL A 93 4.89 -16.95 24.37
C VAL A 93 4.38 -15.53 24.62
N PHE A 94 5.28 -14.55 24.56
CA PHE A 94 5.00 -13.13 24.76
C PHE A 94 5.46 -12.36 23.51
N PRO A 95 4.57 -12.19 22.51
CA PRO A 95 4.88 -11.44 21.30
C PRO A 95 5.17 -9.97 21.60
N CYS A 96 6.19 -9.40 20.95
CA CYS A 96 6.56 -7.99 21.09
C CYS A 96 6.52 -7.26 19.74
N TYR A 97 7.35 -7.71 18.80
CA TYR A 97 7.51 -7.18 17.44
C TYR A 97 7.50 -5.66 17.34
N ARG A 98 8.23 -5.00 18.26
CA ARG A 98 8.30 -3.53 18.33
C ARG A 98 9.64 -3.03 18.83
N TRP A 99 9.94 -1.78 18.48
CA TRP A 99 11.01 -1.00 19.08
C TRP A 99 10.68 -0.68 20.54
N VAL A 100 11.67 -0.93 21.40
CA VAL A 100 11.73 -0.57 22.80
C VAL A 100 12.72 0.59 22.92
N GLN A 101 12.22 1.75 23.32
CA GLN A 101 12.96 3.01 23.43
C GLN A 101 12.59 3.72 24.73
N GLY A 102 13.47 4.59 25.23
CA GLY A 102 13.29 5.28 26.50
C GLY A 102 13.35 4.36 27.72
N GLU A 103 12.99 4.92 28.87
CA GLU A 103 13.06 4.26 30.19
C GLU A 103 11.72 3.67 30.65
N GLY A 104 10.70 3.67 29.78
CA GLY A 104 9.39 3.10 30.12
C GLY A 104 9.47 1.60 30.43
N ILE A 105 8.60 1.14 31.34
CA ILE A 105 8.38 -0.31 31.54
C ILE A 105 7.29 -0.75 30.55
N LEU A 106 7.67 -1.60 29.60
CA LEU A 106 6.73 -2.21 28.67
C LEU A 106 6.21 -3.52 29.26
N SER A 107 4.90 -3.72 29.26
CA SER A 107 4.28 -4.99 29.67
C SER A 107 3.79 -5.72 28.42
N LEU A 108 4.26 -6.95 28.24
CA LEU A 108 3.87 -7.85 27.15
C LEU A 108 2.91 -8.90 27.70
N PRO A 109 1.68 -8.99 27.21
CA PRO A 109 0.75 -10.03 27.64
C PRO A 109 1.10 -11.36 26.97
N GLU A 110 0.65 -12.45 27.59
CA GLU A 110 0.71 -13.79 26.99
C GLU A 110 -0.02 -13.81 25.63
N GLY A 111 0.56 -14.52 24.67
CA GLY A 111 0.28 -14.38 23.24
C GLY A 111 -1.07 -14.88 22.77
N THR A 112 -1.77 -15.68 23.57
CA THR A 112 -3.12 -16.17 23.26
C THR A 112 -4.08 -15.01 22.96
N ALA A 113 -4.77 -15.09 21.83
CA ALA A 113 -5.73 -14.06 21.42
C ALA A 113 -6.94 -14.01 22.36
N ARG A 114 -7.36 -12.80 22.75
CA ARG A 114 -8.43 -12.57 23.72
C ARG A 114 -9.36 -11.46 23.24
N LEU A 115 -10.66 -11.68 23.36
CA LEU A 115 -11.69 -10.66 23.17
C LEU A 115 -11.84 -9.78 24.42
N ALA A 116 -12.64 -8.71 24.30
CA ALA A 116 -13.11 -7.95 25.45
C ALA A 116 -13.92 -8.85 26.39
N GLY A 117 -13.66 -8.72 27.69
CA GLY A 117 -14.49 -9.32 28.73
C GLY A 117 -15.17 -8.22 29.53
N ASP A 118 -16.25 -8.57 30.23
CA ASP A 118 -17.07 -7.61 30.99
C ASP A 118 -16.55 -7.37 32.43
N ASN A 119 -15.45 -8.01 32.82
CA ASN A 119 -14.91 -7.94 34.17
C ASN A 119 -13.85 -6.84 34.31
N ALA A 120 -14.19 -5.72 34.94
CA ALA A 120 -13.26 -4.62 35.21
C ALA A 120 -12.10 -4.99 36.15
N LEU A 121 -12.17 -6.12 36.86
CA LEU A 121 -11.06 -6.64 37.68
C LEU A 121 -10.06 -7.49 36.89
N ASP A 122 -10.39 -7.88 35.64
CA ASP A 122 -9.49 -8.61 34.76
C ASP A 122 -8.27 -7.75 34.40
N VAL A 123 -7.09 -8.28 34.70
CA VAL A 123 -5.80 -7.64 34.43
C VAL A 123 -5.57 -7.40 32.93
N PHE A 124 -6.07 -8.29 32.07
CA PHE A 124 -5.96 -8.13 30.61
C PHE A 124 -6.92 -7.05 30.09
N GLN A 125 -8.08 -6.89 30.72
CA GLN A 125 -9.01 -5.80 30.39
C GLN A 125 -8.42 -4.44 30.76
N LYS A 126 -7.83 -4.30 31.95
CA LYS A 126 -7.11 -3.08 32.36
C LYS A 126 -5.93 -2.77 31.42
N TYR A 127 -5.18 -3.79 31.03
CA TYR A 127 -4.08 -3.65 30.07
C TYR A 127 -4.59 -3.12 28.72
N ARG A 128 -5.66 -3.72 28.18
CA ARG A 128 -6.30 -3.30 26.92
C ARG A 128 -6.71 -1.83 26.96
N GLU A 129 -7.39 -1.40 28.01
CA GLU A 129 -7.87 -0.02 28.13
C GLU A 129 -6.70 0.98 28.19
N LYS A 130 -5.65 0.64 28.95
CA LYS A 130 -4.43 1.44 29.01
C LYS A 130 -3.74 1.52 27.64
N GLU A 131 -3.53 0.39 26.98
CA GLU A 131 -2.89 0.32 25.66
C GLU A 131 -3.64 1.14 24.62
N LEU A 132 -4.98 0.98 24.54
CA LEU A 132 -5.78 1.72 23.57
C LEU A 132 -5.77 3.22 23.84
N LYS A 133 -5.79 3.64 25.12
CA LYS A 133 -5.68 5.06 25.48
C LYS A 133 -4.35 5.65 25.03
N GLU A 134 -3.24 4.96 25.24
CA GLU A 134 -1.90 5.38 24.78
C GLU A 134 -1.82 5.41 23.24
N ARG A 135 -2.36 4.39 22.57
CA ARG A 135 -2.38 4.35 21.10
C ARG A 135 -3.25 5.45 20.50
N GLN A 136 -4.38 5.80 21.11
CA GLN A 136 -5.23 6.89 20.62
C GLN A 136 -4.59 8.27 20.72
N GLN A 137 -3.59 8.45 21.61
CA GLN A 137 -2.77 9.66 21.70
C GLN A 137 -1.61 9.63 20.69
N THR A 138 -1.10 8.44 20.36
CA THR A 138 0.04 8.25 19.45
C THR A 138 -0.39 8.28 17.97
N TYR A 139 -1.48 7.60 17.64
CA TYR A 139 -2.00 7.45 16.27
C TYR A 139 -3.20 8.37 16.12
N CYS A 140 -2.98 9.63 15.74
CA CYS A 140 -4.06 10.60 15.55
C CYS A 140 -4.47 10.72 14.08
N TRP A 141 -5.71 11.11 13.84
CA TRP A 141 -6.21 11.44 12.51
C TRP A 141 -5.89 12.88 12.14
N ALA A 142 -5.56 13.12 10.88
CA ALA A 142 -5.46 14.44 10.29
C ALA A 142 -6.17 14.48 8.93
N THR A 143 -6.55 15.69 8.52
CA THR A 143 -7.10 15.95 7.19
C THR A 143 -6.01 16.53 6.32
N TRP A 144 -5.50 15.73 5.37
CA TRP A 144 -4.53 16.20 4.40
C TRP A 144 -5.16 17.14 3.35
N LYS A 145 -6.34 16.76 2.84
CA LYS A 145 -7.17 17.57 1.94
C LYS A 145 -8.65 17.35 2.26
N GLU A 146 -9.43 18.42 2.15
CA GLU A 146 -10.88 18.35 2.34
C GLU A 146 -11.53 17.42 1.30
N GLY A 147 -12.49 16.61 1.73
CA GLY A 147 -13.19 15.63 0.90
C GLY A 147 -12.45 14.30 0.68
N LEU A 148 -11.18 14.17 1.08
CA LEU A 148 -10.44 12.91 1.05
C LEU A 148 -10.54 12.15 2.38
N PRO A 149 -10.27 10.83 2.40
CA PRO A 149 -10.13 10.08 3.65
C PRO A 149 -9.10 10.71 4.58
N GLN A 150 -9.35 10.61 5.89
CA GLN A 150 -8.39 11.06 6.90
C GLN A 150 -7.13 10.18 6.87
N THR A 151 -5.98 10.78 7.13
CA THR A 151 -4.66 10.13 7.17
C THR A 151 -4.08 10.18 8.58
N ILE A 152 -2.93 9.57 8.81
CA ILE A 152 -2.20 9.74 10.06
C ILE A 152 -1.77 11.21 10.23
N ALA A 153 -1.84 11.70 11.46
CA ALA A 153 -1.36 13.02 11.85
C ALA A 153 0.18 13.04 11.94
N ALA A 154 0.83 13.23 10.79
CA ALA A 154 2.26 13.39 10.65
C ALA A 154 2.56 14.26 9.42
N ASP A 155 3.38 15.30 9.57
CA ASP A 155 3.75 16.19 8.46
C ASP A 155 4.94 15.65 7.66
N CYS A 156 5.81 14.89 8.34
CA CYS A 156 6.92 14.21 7.72
C CYS A 156 7.14 12.81 8.31
N LYS A 157 8.03 12.04 7.67
CA LYS A 157 8.39 10.68 8.11
C LYS A 157 8.89 10.64 9.55
N ASP A 158 9.55 11.71 10.01
CA ASP A 158 10.13 11.77 11.36
C ASP A 158 9.09 12.04 12.45
N ASP A 159 7.86 12.41 12.08
CA ASP A 159 6.73 12.53 13.01
C ASP A 159 6.01 11.18 13.23
N LEU A 160 6.23 10.20 12.34
CA LEU A 160 5.61 8.89 12.45
C LEU A 160 6.11 8.14 13.70
N PRO A 161 5.26 7.35 14.38
CA PRO A 161 5.72 6.47 15.45
C PRO A 161 6.85 5.54 14.97
N PRO A 162 7.90 5.28 15.78
CA PRO A 162 9.05 4.48 15.35
C PRO A 162 8.68 3.11 14.76
N ASN A 163 7.64 2.48 15.29
CA ASN A 163 7.13 1.18 14.83
C ASN A 163 6.42 1.23 13.46
N MET A 164 6.14 2.41 12.92
CA MET A 164 5.53 2.62 11.60
C MET A 164 6.54 3.10 10.56
N ARG A 165 7.80 3.33 10.93
CA ARG A 165 8.86 3.72 10.00
C ARG A 165 9.45 2.47 9.35
N PHE A 166 9.95 2.61 8.12
CA PHE A 166 10.75 1.56 7.51
C PHE A 166 11.95 1.22 8.38
N HIS A 167 12.21 -0.09 8.50
CA HIS A 167 13.49 -0.59 8.98
C HIS A 167 14.61 -0.07 8.08
N GLU A 168 15.79 0.07 8.68
CA GLU A 168 16.90 0.79 8.06
C GLU A 168 17.33 0.21 6.71
N GLU A 169 17.38 -1.12 6.58
CA GLU A 169 17.75 -1.77 5.32
C GLU A 169 16.76 -1.42 4.20
N LYS A 170 15.45 -1.52 4.48
CA LYS A 170 14.39 -1.16 3.52
C LYS A 170 14.40 0.33 3.21
N ARG A 171 14.72 1.19 4.20
CA ARG A 171 14.86 2.63 4.00
C ARG A 171 16.00 2.94 3.02
N LEU A 172 17.18 2.35 3.25
CA LEU A 172 18.37 2.57 2.42
C LEU A 172 18.15 2.04 0.99
N ASP A 173 17.55 0.86 0.85
CA ASP A 173 17.19 0.29 -0.45
C ASP A 173 16.24 1.22 -1.24
N PHE A 174 15.15 1.67 -0.60
CA PHE A 174 14.21 2.59 -1.22
C PHE A 174 14.85 3.93 -1.61
N GLU A 175 15.64 4.54 -0.71
CA GLU A 175 16.36 5.79 -0.98
C GLU A 175 17.37 5.63 -2.12
N TRP A 176 18.04 4.48 -2.20
CA TRP A 176 18.97 4.17 -3.28
C TRP A 176 18.25 4.01 -4.62
N THR A 177 17.17 3.22 -4.67
CA THR A 177 16.36 3.04 -5.89
C THR A 177 15.79 4.37 -6.39
N LEU A 178 15.31 5.23 -5.47
CA LEU A 178 14.85 6.57 -5.83
C LEU A 178 15.98 7.43 -6.42
N LYS A 179 17.16 7.46 -5.79
CA LYS A 179 18.33 8.20 -6.29
C LYS A 179 18.80 7.69 -7.65
N ALA A 180 18.84 6.37 -7.85
CA ALA A 180 19.19 5.75 -9.11
C ALA A 180 18.20 6.14 -10.23
N GLY A 181 16.90 6.09 -9.95
CA GLY A 181 15.86 6.52 -10.88
C GLY A 181 15.96 8.01 -11.25
N VAL A 182 16.16 8.89 -10.27
CA VAL A 182 16.37 10.33 -10.51
C VAL A 182 17.63 10.59 -11.33
N LEU A 183 18.73 9.88 -11.05
CA LEU A 183 19.97 9.98 -11.83
C LEU A 183 19.75 9.53 -13.28
N GLU A 184 19.09 8.39 -13.50
CA GLU A 184 18.74 7.90 -14.84
C GLU A 184 17.89 8.93 -15.60
N MET A 185 16.87 9.50 -14.96
CA MET A 185 16.05 10.57 -15.56
C MET A 185 16.88 11.81 -15.91
N GLY A 186 17.80 12.21 -15.02
CA GLY A 186 18.73 13.31 -15.26
C GLY A 186 19.62 13.08 -16.48
N LEU A 187 20.20 11.88 -16.60
CA LEU A 187 21.02 11.48 -17.74
C LEU A 187 20.22 11.46 -19.04
N LYS A 188 19.00 10.90 -19.03
CA LYS A 188 18.10 10.93 -20.20
C LYS A 188 17.79 12.34 -20.65
N ARG A 189 17.53 13.24 -19.70
CA ARG A 189 17.28 14.66 -20.00
C ARG A 189 18.48 15.37 -20.60
N VAL A 190 19.70 15.09 -20.12
CA VAL A 190 20.94 15.65 -20.71
C VAL A 190 21.15 15.11 -22.12
N TYR A 191 20.98 13.80 -22.31
CA TYR A 191 21.14 13.13 -23.62
C TYR A 191 20.17 13.65 -24.68
N THR A 192 18.94 13.98 -24.28
CA THR A 192 17.86 14.44 -25.18
C THR A 192 17.81 15.95 -25.37
N LEU A 193 18.62 16.73 -24.65
CA LEU A 193 18.55 18.20 -24.64
C LEU A 193 18.72 18.84 -26.02
N LEU A 194 19.52 18.23 -26.89
CA LEU A 194 19.82 18.73 -28.24
C LEU A 194 19.21 17.88 -29.36
N ARG A 195 18.30 16.97 -29.02
CA ARG A 195 17.69 16.04 -29.98
C ARG A 195 16.34 16.54 -30.46
N SER A 196 16.04 16.27 -31.73
CA SER A 196 14.73 16.54 -32.33
C SER A 196 13.73 15.44 -31.97
N TRP A 197 12.46 15.82 -31.91
CA TRP A 197 11.30 14.96 -31.61
C TRP A 197 10.26 15.14 -32.71
N ASN A 198 10.60 14.68 -33.90
CA ASN A 198 9.80 14.90 -35.11
C ASN A 198 9.10 13.61 -35.58
N HIS A 199 9.52 12.45 -35.07
CA HIS A 199 9.02 11.14 -35.44
C HIS A 199 8.64 10.34 -34.18
N LEU A 200 7.76 9.34 -34.33
CA LEU A 200 7.35 8.50 -33.20
C LEU A 200 8.51 7.63 -32.69
N GLU A 201 9.42 7.25 -33.59
CA GLU A 201 10.62 6.47 -33.30
C GLU A 201 11.61 7.25 -32.43
N ASP A 202 11.46 8.58 -32.30
CA ASP A 202 12.29 9.38 -31.39
C ASP A 202 12.07 9.02 -29.92
N PHE A 203 10.96 8.37 -29.55
CA PHE A 203 10.74 7.83 -28.21
C PHE A 203 11.73 6.71 -27.83
N ASP A 204 12.36 6.06 -28.79
CA ASP A 204 13.37 5.01 -28.55
C ASP A 204 14.60 5.60 -27.85
N GLN A 205 14.85 6.90 -28.05
CA GLN A 205 15.97 7.62 -27.46
C GLN A 205 15.92 7.67 -25.92
N ILE A 206 14.74 7.46 -25.32
CA ILE A 206 14.55 7.39 -23.86
C ILE A 206 14.25 5.97 -23.35
N PHE A 207 14.08 5.02 -24.27
CA PHE A 207 13.76 3.63 -23.99
C PHE A 207 15.02 2.74 -23.87
N TRP A 208 16.01 3.18 -23.09
CA TRP A 208 17.22 2.41 -22.77
C TRP A 208 17.31 2.06 -21.28
N GLY A 209 18.29 1.22 -20.93
CA GLY A 209 18.46 0.64 -19.59
C GLY A 209 17.81 -0.74 -19.48
N GLN A 210 17.78 -1.30 -18.26
CA GLN A 210 17.12 -2.59 -18.02
C GLN A 210 15.60 -2.46 -18.27
N LYS A 211 15.03 -3.40 -19.03
CA LYS A 211 13.60 -3.48 -19.34
C LYS A 211 13.11 -4.90 -19.11
N SER A 212 11.85 -5.03 -18.70
CA SER A 212 11.21 -6.34 -18.63
C SER A 212 10.79 -6.78 -20.04
N ALA A 213 10.66 -8.09 -20.23
CA ALA A 213 10.15 -8.65 -21.50
C ALA A 213 8.77 -8.07 -21.89
N LEU A 214 7.93 -7.78 -20.89
CA LEU A 214 6.63 -7.14 -21.14
C LEU A 214 6.78 -5.70 -21.62
N ALA A 215 7.69 -4.92 -21.04
CA ALA A 215 7.95 -3.55 -21.49
C ALA A 215 8.47 -3.51 -22.94
N GLU A 216 9.37 -4.44 -23.30
CA GLU A 216 9.84 -4.58 -24.69
C GLU A 216 8.71 -4.94 -25.65
N LYS A 217 7.83 -5.88 -25.26
CA LYS A 217 6.65 -6.22 -26.04
C LYS A 217 5.70 -5.02 -26.24
N VAL A 218 5.49 -4.22 -25.18
CA VAL A 218 4.68 -2.99 -25.29
C VAL A 218 5.35 -2.02 -26.25
N HIS A 219 6.64 -1.80 -26.13
CA HIS A 219 7.38 -0.91 -27.03
C HIS A 219 7.27 -1.34 -28.51
N GLN A 220 7.26 -2.63 -28.80
CA GLN A 220 7.10 -3.14 -30.17
C GLN A 220 5.66 -3.03 -30.71
N CYS A 221 4.65 -3.23 -29.86
CA CYS A 221 3.26 -3.44 -30.28
C CYS A 221 2.28 -2.37 -29.78
N TRP A 222 2.72 -1.25 -29.18
CA TRP A 222 1.82 -0.25 -28.56
C TRP A 222 0.81 0.37 -29.54
N GLN A 223 1.12 0.34 -30.83
CA GLN A 223 0.22 0.84 -31.88
C GLN A 223 -0.89 -0.16 -32.25
N GLU A 224 -0.81 -1.43 -31.81
CA GLU A 224 -1.78 -2.47 -32.15
C GLU A 224 -3.08 -2.34 -31.33
N ASP A 225 -4.21 -2.51 -32.00
CA ASP A 225 -5.55 -2.48 -31.37
C ASP A 225 -5.77 -3.64 -30.40
N GLU A 226 -5.15 -4.79 -30.67
CA GLU A 226 -5.19 -5.95 -29.78
C GLU A 226 -4.51 -5.66 -28.45
N LEU A 227 -3.31 -5.06 -28.46
CA LEU A 227 -2.63 -4.68 -27.21
C LEU A 227 -3.35 -3.53 -26.50
N PHE A 228 -3.93 -2.59 -27.24
CA PHE A 228 -4.76 -1.53 -26.67
C PHE A 228 -5.95 -2.08 -25.90
N GLY A 229 -6.74 -2.98 -26.51
CA GLY A 229 -7.87 -3.63 -25.86
C GLY A 229 -7.46 -4.57 -24.73
N TYR A 230 -6.38 -5.34 -24.90
CA TYR A 230 -5.85 -6.26 -23.89
C TYR A 230 -5.54 -5.57 -22.56
N GLN A 231 -5.05 -4.34 -22.60
CA GLN A 231 -4.69 -3.57 -21.39
C GLN A 231 -5.90 -3.27 -20.48
N PHE A 232 -7.12 -3.24 -21.02
CA PHE A 232 -8.33 -3.07 -20.20
C PHE A 232 -8.70 -4.31 -19.38
N LEU A 233 -8.17 -5.49 -19.74
CA LEU A 233 -8.40 -6.75 -19.02
C LEU A 233 -7.21 -7.11 -18.13
N ASN A 234 -6.00 -6.93 -18.64
CA ASN A 234 -4.78 -7.49 -18.04
C ASN A 234 -3.63 -6.46 -17.95
N GLY A 235 -3.92 -5.19 -18.24
CA GLY A 235 -2.96 -4.11 -18.07
C GLY A 235 -2.85 -3.67 -16.61
N ALA A 236 -2.24 -2.52 -16.39
CA ALA A 236 -2.09 -1.94 -15.05
C ALA A 236 -3.45 -1.56 -14.42
N ASN A 237 -4.42 -1.16 -15.24
CA ASN A 237 -5.75 -0.73 -14.80
C ASN A 237 -6.87 -1.59 -15.40
N PRO A 238 -7.13 -2.79 -14.83
CA PRO A 238 -8.23 -3.64 -15.28
C PRO A 238 -9.57 -3.29 -14.60
N MET A 239 -9.69 -2.11 -13.97
CA MET A 239 -10.82 -1.78 -13.08
C MET A 239 -11.97 -1.06 -13.80
N LEU A 240 -11.72 -0.47 -14.96
CA LEU A 240 -12.68 0.42 -15.64
C LEU A 240 -13.61 -0.31 -16.62
N LEU A 241 -13.14 -1.41 -17.21
CA LEU A 241 -13.86 -2.13 -18.25
C LEU A 241 -15.13 -2.77 -17.67
N ARG A 242 -16.25 -2.58 -18.36
CA ARG A 242 -17.51 -3.25 -18.04
C ARG A 242 -18.21 -3.73 -19.30
N ARG A 243 -18.96 -4.81 -19.18
CA ARG A 243 -19.85 -5.28 -20.26
C ARG A 243 -21.02 -4.33 -20.40
N SER A 244 -21.27 -3.86 -21.62
CA SER A 244 -22.38 -2.95 -21.92
C SER A 244 -23.72 -3.69 -21.82
N THR A 245 -24.69 -3.08 -21.15
CA THR A 245 -26.09 -3.57 -21.07
C THR A 245 -27.05 -2.70 -21.89
N SER A 246 -26.61 -1.49 -22.22
CA SER A 246 -27.22 -0.55 -23.16
C SER A 246 -26.11 0.33 -23.72
N LEU A 247 -26.36 1.07 -24.81
CA LEU A 247 -25.40 2.05 -25.29
C LEU A 247 -25.30 3.22 -24.29
N PRO A 248 -24.09 3.70 -23.94
CA PRO A 248 -23.93 4.83 -23.03
C PRO A 248 -24.70 6.07 -23.51
N SER A 249 -25.40 6.75 -22.61
CA SER A 249 -26.20 7.94 -22.96
C SER A 249 -25.38 9.08 -23.55
N ARG A 250 -24.10 9.16 -23.18
CA ARG A 250 -23.14 10.16 -23.70
C ARG A 250 -22.51 9.79 -25.05
N LEU A 251 -22.80 8.59 -25.58
CA LEU A 251 -22.40 8.17 -26.92
C LEU A 251 -23.39 8.74 -27.95
N VAL A 252 -23.11 9.94 -28.42
CA VAL A 252 -23.94 10.61 -29.43
C VAL A 252 -23.36 10.30 -30.80
N LEU A 253 -24.09 9.52 -31.59
CA LEU A 253 -23.70 9.15 -32.96
C LEU A 253 -24.04 10.30 -33.93
N PRO A 254 -23.06 10.89 -34.63
CA PRO A 254 -23.32 11.86 -35.69
C PRO A 254 -24.10 11.24 -36.87
N SER A 255 -24.75 12.07 -37.67
CA SER A 255 -25.37 11.62 -38.93
C SER A 255 -24.33 10.96 -39.86
N GLY A 256 -24.69 9.86 -40.52
CA GLY A 256 -23.77 9.09 -41.39
C GLY A 256 -23.01 7.96 -40.67
N MET A 257 -23.32 7.68 -39.40
CA MET A 257 -22.72 6.59 -38.60
C MET A 257 -23.67 5.40 -38.41
N GLU A 258 -24.63 5.19 -39.32
CA GLU A 258 -25.65 4.14 -39.22
C GLU A 258 -25.03 2.72 -39.22
N GLU A 259 -23.92 2.53 -39.96
CA GLU A 259 -23.20 1.25 -39.96
C GLU A 259 -22.60 0.94 -38.58
N LEU A 260 -21.93 1.92 -37.97
CA LEU A 260 -21.38 1.78 -36.62
C LEU A 260 -22.49 1.50 -35.61
N GLN A 261 -23.61 2.21 -35.70
CA GLN A 261 -24.77 1.97 -34.85
C GLN A 261 -25.24 0.51 -34.95
N ALA A 262 -25.40 0.00 -36.17
CA ALA A 262 -25.82 -1.39 -36.39
C ALA A 262 -24.80 -2.40 -35.83
N GLN A 263 -23.50 -2.12 -35.95
CA GLN A 263 -22.44 -2.96 -35.38
C GLN A 263 -22.49 -2.96 -33.84
N LEU A 264 -22.60 -1.78 -33.21
CA LEU A 264 -22.71 -1.66 -31.76
C LEU A 264 -23.94 -2.40 -31.22
N GLU A 265 -25.11 -2.21 -31.85
CA GLU A 265 -26.36 -2.91 -31.49
C GLU A 265 -26.26 -4.43 -31.66
N LYS A 266 -25.53 -4.89 -32.68
CA LYS A 266 -25.27 -6.33 -32.89
C LYS A 266 -24.44 -6.91 -31.75
N GLU A 267 -23.32 -6.28 -31.41
CA GLU A 267 -22.45 -6.76 -30.33
C GLU A 267 -23.13 -6.64 -28.96
N LEU A 268 -23.99 -5.62 -28.76
CA LEU A 268 -24.82 -5.47 -27.58
C LEU A 268 -25.78 -6.66 -27.42
N LYS A 269 -26.54 -7.00 -28.48
CA LYS A 269 -27.45 -8.16 -28.49
C LYS A 269 -26.73 -9.48 -28.26
N ASN A 270 -25.51 -9.61 -28.75
CA ASN A 270 -24.66 -10.79 -28.55
C ASN A 270 -24.04 -10.86 -27.15
N GLY A 271 -24.11 -9.79 -26.35
CA GLY A 271 -23.45 -9.70 -25.05
C GLY A 271 -21.92 -9.63 -25.14
N SER A 272 -21.39 -9.26 -26.31
CA SER A 272 -19.96 -9.13 -26.62
C SER A 272 -19.48 -7.68 -26.64
N LEU A 273 -20.37 -6.70 -26.42
CA LEU A 273 -20.02 -5.28 -26.31
C LEU A 273 -19.56 -4.91 -24.88
N PHE A 274 -18.48 -4.15 -24.82
CA PHE A 274 -17.88 -3.62 -23.60
C PHE A 274 -17.62 -2.12 -23.72
N GLU A 275 -17.53 -1.45 -22.59
CA GLU A 275 -17.25 -0.03 -22.50
C GLU A 275 -16.24 0.29 -21.40
N ALA A 276 -15.42 1.30 -21.65
CA ALA A 276 -14.57 1.95 -20.65
C ALA A 276 -14.84 3.46 -20.70
N ASP A 277 -15.41 3.99 -19.62
CA ASP A 277 -15.91 5.37 -19.54
C ASP A 277 -15.11 6.19 -18.53
N PHE A 278 -14.37 7.18 -19.03
CA PHE A 278 -13.49 8.04 -18.24
C PHE A 278 -14.17 9.35 -17.83
N ILE A 279 -15.51 9.35 -17.70
CA ILE A 279 -16.30 10.54 -17.33
C ILE A 279 -15.82 11.22 -16.05
N LEU A 280 -15.17 10.50 -15.13
CA LEU A 280 -14.61 11.08 -13.90
C LEU A 280 -13.55 12.16 -14.14
N LEU A 281 -12.94 12.20 -15.33
CA LEU A 281 -11.98 13.24 -15.71
C LEU A 281 -12.63 14.50 -16.28
N ASP A 282 -13.94 14.49 -16.51
CA ASP A 282 -14.64 15.64 -17.08
C ASP A 282 -14.62 16.82 -16.10
N GLY A 283 -14.33 18.00 -16.62
CA GLY A 283 -14.23 19.23 -15.83
C GLY A 283 -13.04 19.31 -14.85
N ILE A 284 -12.14 18.32 -14.79
CA ILE A 284 -10.94 18.41 -13.97
C ILE A 284 -10.00 19.47 -14.55
N PRO A 285 -9.54 20.45 -13.75
CA PRO A 285 -8.57 21.43 -14.22
C PRO A 285 -7.23 20.76 -14.53
N ALA A 286 -6.75 20.95 -15.76
CA ALA A 286 -5.45 20.46 -16.16
C ALA A 286 -4.31 21.26 -15.52
N ASN A 287 -3.15 20.63 -15.39
CA ASN A 287 -1.96 21.24 -14.78
C ASN A 287 -1.35 22.32 -15.70
N VAL A 288 -0.47 23.16 -15.15
CA VAL A 288 0.39 24.09 -15.90
C VAL A 288 1.84 23.76 -15.60
N ILE A 289 2.59 23.30 -16.61
CA ILE A 289 3.98 22.86 -16.44
C ILE A 289 4.88 23.90 -17.11
N ARG A 290 5.69 24.60 -16.31
CA ARG A 290 6.61 25.67 -16.78
C ARG A 290 5.92 26.78 -17.56
N GLY A 291 4.70 27.13 -17.15
CA GLY A 291 3.90 28.15 -17.82
C GLY A 291 3.07 27.62 -19.00
N GLU A 292 3.28 26.38 -19.43
CA GLU A 292 2.53 25.77 -20.53
C GLU A 292 1.29 25.03 -20.00
N PRO A 293 0.07 25.40 -20.44
CA PRO A 293 -1.15 24.67 -20.12
C PRO A 293 -1.05 23.22 -20.61
N GLN A 294 -1.39 22.29 -19.73
CA GLN A 294 -1.59 20.89 -20.08
C GLN A 294 -3.07 20.64 -20.38
N TYR A 295 -3.38 19.45 -20.85
CA TYR A 295 -4.70 19.10 -21.34
C TYR A 295 -5.13 17.73 -20.82
N LEU A 296 -6.42 17.58 -20.58
CA LEU A 296 -7.05 16.32 -20.16
C LEU A 296 -8.22 16.00 -21.09
N ALA A 297 -8.52 14.70 -21.15
CA ALA A 297 -9.69 14.19 -21.85
C ALA A 297 -10.50 13.30 -20.90
N ALA A 298 -11.79 13.18 -21.18
CA ALA A 298 -12.69 12.27 -20.48
C ALA A 298 -13.28 11.28 -21.50
N PRO A 299 -12.48 10.39 -22.10
CA PRO A 299 -12.90 9.58 -23.22
C PRO A 299 -13.98 8.54 -22.86
N LEU A 300 -14.70 8.09 -23.86
CA LEU A 300 -15.51 6.87 -23.84
C LEU A 300 -14.96 5.94 -24.94
N VAL A 301 -14.69 4.68 -24.57
CA VAL A 301 -14.23 3.65 -25.49
C VAL A 301 -15.26 2.55 -25.58
N MET A 302 -15.70 2.23 -26.79
CA MET A 302 -16.52 1.05 -27.07
C MET A 302 -15.63 -0.06 -27.62
N LEU A 303 -15.73 -1.27 -27.07
CA LEU A 303 -14.93 -2.43 -27.47
C LEU A 303 -15.84 -3.64 -27.70
N ARG A 304 -15.40 -4.56 -28.57
CA ARG A 304 -16.03 -5.87 -28.76
C ARG A 304 -15.09 -6.99 -28.38
N MET A 305 -15.63 -8.03 -27.77
CA MET A 305 -14.94 -9.31 -27.62
C MET A 305 -15.18 -10.16 -28.86
N ASP A 306 -14.12 -10.51 -29.59
CA ASP A 306 -14.22 -11.44 -30.71
C ASP A 306 -14.38 -12.90 -30.21
N PRO A 307 -14.79 -13.85 -31.09
CA PRO A 307 -14.90 -15.26 -30.71
C PRO A 307 -13.59 -15.92 -30.29
N GLY A 308 -12.44 -15.33 -30.63
CA GLY A 308 -11.11 -15.78 -30.23
C GLY A 308 -10.68 -15.28 -28.84
N GLY A 309 -11.51 -14.46 -28.18
CA GLY A 309 -11.23 -13.89 -26.86
C GLY A 309 -10.39 -12.61 -26.91
N LYS A 310 -10.23 -11.98 -28.09
CA LYS A 310 -9.56 -10.69 -28.23
C LYS A 310 -10.56 -9.56 -28.02
N LEU A 311 -10.21 -8.63 -27.15
CA LEU A 311 -10.96 -7.40 -26.95
C LEU A 311 -10.44 -6.34 -27.92
N LEU A 312 -11.28 -5.87 -28.84
CA LEU A 312 -10.89 -4.94 -29.90
C LEU A 312 -11.70 -3.63 -29.80
N PRO A 313 -11.04 -2.46 -29.90
CA PRO A 313 -11.73 -1.18 -29.92
C PRO A 313 -12.58 -1.01 -31.19
N MET A 314 -13.77 -0.44 -31.04
CA MET A 314 -14.71 -0.13 -32.13
C MET A 314 -14.83 1.38 -32.36
N ALA A 315 -14.88 2.17 -31.29
CA ALA A 315 -15.01 3.62 -31.38
C ALA A 315 -14.43 4.30 -30.13
N ILE A 316 -13.89 5.50 -30.32
CA ILE A 316 -13.40 6.37 -29.24
C ILE A 316 -14.06 7.74 -29.37
N GLN A 317 -14.72 8.18 -28.31
CA GLN A 317 -15.17 9.56 -28.14
C GLN A 317 -14.23 10.25 -27.15
N ILE A 318 -13.53 11.32 -27.53
CA ILE A 318 -12.49 11.92 -26.67
C ILE A 318 -13.07 12.79 -25.54
N GLN A 319 -14.16 13.51 -25.82
CA GLN A 319 -14.80 14.42 -24.87
C GLN A 319 -16.30 14.11 -24.75
N PRO A 320 -16.94 14.39 -23.59
CA PRO A 320 -18.38 14.31 -23.47
C PRO A 320 -19.07 15.30 -24.41
N PRO A 321 -20.31 15.00 -24.84
CA PRO A 321 -21.08 15.96 -25.62
C PRO A 321 -21.32 17.24 -24.81
N ASN A 322 -21.11 18.40 -25.43
CA ASN A 322 -21.39 19.70 -24.83
C ASN A 322 -22.59 20.33 -25.55
N PRO A 323 -23.67 20.72 -24.85
CA PRO A 323 -24.83 21.38 -25.47
C PRO A 323 -24.50 22.65 -26.26
N SER A 324 -23.38 23.29 -25.94
CA SER A 324 -22.91 24.55 -26.56
C SER A 324 -21.97 24.32 -27.74
N SER A 325 -21.74 23.06 -28.17
CA SER A 325 -20.81 22.73 -29.25
C SER A 325 -21.41 21.63 -30.15
N PRO A 326 -20.91 21.47 -31.39
CA PRO A 326 -21.28 20.34 -32.23
C PRO A 326 -21.04 19.01 -31.52
N ALA A 327 -21.77 17.97 -31.94
CA ALA A 327 -21.57 16.61 -31.42
C ALA A 327 -20.07 16.22 -31.52
N PRO A 328 -19.50 15.62 -30.46
CA PRO A 328 -18.08 15.28 -30.46
C PRO A 328 -17.78 14.25 -31.54
N THR A 329 -16.67 14.44 -32.24
CA THR A 329 -16.20 13.49 -33.25
C THR A 329 -15.95 12.12 -32.62
N LEU A 330 -16.46 11.07 -33.26
CA LEU A 330 -16.13 9.69 -32.94
C LEU A 330 -14.99 9.25 -33.84
N PHE A 331 -13.93 8.73 -33.23
CA PHE A 331 -12.79 8.17 -33.92
C PHE A 331 -12.98 6.66 -34.07
N LEU A 332 -12.69 6.14 -35.26
CA LEU A 332 -12.86 4.73 -35.63
C LEU A 332 -11.53 4.12 -36.07
N PRO A 333 -11.36 2.78 -35.95
CA PRO A 333 -10.18 2.09 -36.50
C PRO A 333 -9.97 2.30 -38.01
N SER A 334 -11.01 2.70 -38.74
CA SER A 334 -10.96 3.01 -40.18
C SER A 334 -10.48 4.43 -40.51
N ASP A 335 -10.31 5.30 -39.51
CA ASP A 335 -9.81 6.65 -39.69
C ASP A 335 -8.34 6.67 -40.14
N PRO A 336 -7.82 7.81 -40.65
CA PRO A 336 -6.41 7.94 -40.97
C PRO A 336 -5.50 7.46 -39.81
N PRO A 337 -4.41 6.73 -40.09
CA PRO A 337 -3.65 6.01 -39.05
C PRO A 337 -3.24 6.87 -37.85
N LEU A 338 -2.78 8.11 -38.08
CA LEU A 338 -2.38 9.02 -37.01
C LEU A 338 -3.57 9.58 -36.21
N ALA A 339 -4.75 9.73 -36.83
CA ALA A 339 -5.94 10.18 -36.13
C ALA A 339 -6.41 9.11 -35.14
N TRP A 340 -6.48 7.85 -35.59
CA TRP A 340 -6.82 6.71 -34.73
C TRP A 340 -5.79 6.50 -33.61
N LEU A 341 -4.50 6.57 -33.97
CA LEU A 341 -3.42 6.45 -32.98
C LEU A 341 -3.49 7.55 -31.91
N LEU A 342 -3.72 8.80 -32.31
CA LEU A 342 -3.87 9.91 -31.38
C LEU A 342 -5.06 9.71 -30.44
N ALA A 343 -6.19 9.23 -30.94
CA ALA A 343 -7.36 8.93 -30.12
C ALA A 343 -7.03 7.87 -29.04
N LYS A 344 -6.30 6.81 -29.41
CA LYS A 344 -5.83 5.79 -28.46
C LYS A 344 -4.83 6.36 -27.45
N ILE A 345 -3.92 7.25 -27.85
CA ILE A 345 -2.97 7.90 -26.93
C ILE A 345 -3.71 8.73 -25.87
N TRP A 346 -4.75 9.47 -26.24
CA TRP A 346 -5.59 10.21 -25.30
C TRP A 346 -6.28 9.30 -24.28
N VAL A 347 -6.75 8.14 -24.72
CA VAL A 347 -7.28 7.11 -23.82
C VAL A 347 -6.20 6.60 -22.88
N ARG A 348 -4.99 6.27 -23.36
CA ARG A 348 -3.88 5.81 -22.50
C ARG A 348 -3.44 6.89 -21.50
N ASN A 349 -3.47 8.17 -21.89
CA ASN A 349 -3.21 9.29 -20.99
C ASN A 349 -4.27 9.37 -19.87
N SER A 350 -5.55 9.27 -20.23
CA SER A 350 -6.69 9.28 -19.30
C SER A 350 -6.64 8.09 -18.34
N ASP A 351 -6.30 6.90 -18.86
CA ASP A 351 -6.10 5.69 -18.08
C ASP A 351 -4.97 5.82 -17.06
N PHE A 352 -3.86 6.44 -17.45
CA PHE A 352 -2.77 6.71 -16.52
C PHE A 352 -3.21 7.63 -15.36
N GLN A 353 -4.01 8.68 -15.63
CA GLN A 353 -4.50 9.56 -14.56
C GLN A 353 -5.40 8.82 -13.58
N LEU A 354 -6.40 8.07 -14.06
CA LEU A 354 -7.31 7.32 -13.19
C LEU A 354 -6.60 6.18 -12.45
N GLN A 355 -5.68 5.49 -13.13
CA GLN A 355 -4.87 4.45 -12.52
C GLN A 355 -4.11 4.99 -11.32
N GLU A 356 -3.31 6.05 -11.49
CA GLU A 356 -2.46 6.55 -10.42
C GLU A 356 -3.27 7.18 -9.27
N LEU A 357 -4.32 7.94 -9.58
CA LEU A 357 -5.05 8.70 -8.57
C LEU A 357 -6.15 7.87 -7.88
N GLN A 358 -7.00 7.20 -8.65
CA GLN A 358 -8.17 6.53 -8.11
C GLN A 358 -7.83 5.09 -7.70
N PHE A 359 -7.30 4.29 -8.61
CA PHE A 359 -7.15 2.86 -8.36
C PHE A 359 -5.89 2.53 -7.57
N HIS A 360 -4.80 3.28 -7.76
CA HIS A 360 -3.56 3.13 -7.02
C HIS A 360 -3.61 3.95 -5.72
N LEU A 361 -3.51 5.27 -5.77
CA LEU A 361 -3.40 6.10 -4.56
C LEU A 361 -4.63 5.96 -3.65
N LEU A 362 -5.84 6.25 -4.12
CA LEU A 362 -7.02 6.24 -3.27
C LEU A 362 -7.40 4.82 -2.82
N ASN A 363 -7.65 3.91 -3.76
CA ASN A 363 -8.23 2.61 -3.45
C ASN A 363 -7.25 1.61 -2.82
N THR A 364 -5.93 1.85 -2.90
CA THR A 364 -4.95 1.03 -2.19
C THR A 364 -4.29 1.78 -1.04
N HIS A 365 -3.53 2.84 -1.30
CA HIS A 365 -2.74 3.51 -0.24
C HIS A 365 -3.61 4.20 0.81
N LEU A 366 -4.51 5.10 0.40
CA LEU A 366 -5.31 5.88 1.36
C LEU A 366 -6.32 5.00 2.11
N VAL A 367 -6.96 4.05 1.43
CA VAL A 367 -7.86 3.09 2.10
C VAL A 367 -7.09 2.18 3.07
N ALA A 368 -5.91 1.68 2.69
CA ALA A 368 -5.08 0.87 3.58
C ALA A 368 -4.60 1.68 4.79
N GLU A 369 -4.24 2.95 4.61
CA GLU A 369 -3.87 3.84 5.70
C GLU A 369 -5.02 4.04 6.70
N VAL A 370 -6.25 4.24 6.21
CA VAL A 370 -7.44 4.34 7.08
C VAL A 370 -7.59 3.07 7.92
N ILE A 371 -7.48 1.90 7.31
CA ILE A 371 -7.57 0.61 8.02
C ILE A 371 -6.45 0.49 9.05
N ALA A 372 -5.22 0.89 8.70
CA ALA A 372 -4.05 0.80 9.59
C ALA A 372 -4.22 1.72 10.81
N VAL A 373 -4.56 2.99 10.63
CA VAL A 373 -4.76 3.94 11.73
C VAL A 373 -5.95 3.50 12.61
N ALA A 374 -7.05 3.06 12.02
CA ALA A 374 -8.19 2.51 12.78
C ALA A 374 -7.80 1.26 13.59
N THR A 375 -7.04 0.35 13.00
CA THR A 375 -6.53 -0.86 13.68
C THR A 375 -5.70 -0.50 14.89
N MET A 376 -4.73 0.43 14.74
CA MET A 376 -3.89 0.86 15.85
C MET A 376 -4.67 1.58 16.95
N ARG A 377 -5.71 2.33 16.61
CA ARG A 377 -6.51 3.11 17.59
C ARG A 377 -7.58 2.30 18.32
N CYS A 378 -8.10 1.24 17.69
CA CYS A 378 -9.30 0.56 18.17
C CYS A 378 -9.05 -0.89 18.59
N LEU A 379 -8.02 -1.54 18.05
CA LEU A 379 -7.74 -2.96 18.31
C LEU A 379 -6.46 -3.11 19.16
N PRO A 380 -6.55 -3.65 20.39
CA PRO A 380 -5.39 -3.88 21.25
C PRO A 380 -4.57 -5.07 20.76
N GLY A 381 -3.31 -5.19 21.19
CA GLY A 381 -2.38 -6.26 20.77
C GLY A 381 -2.86 -7.69 21.06
N LEU A 382 -3.78 -7.83 22.02
CA LEU A 382 -4.41 -9.10 22.38
C LEU A 382 -5.56 -9.50 21.46
N HIS A 383 -6.14 -8.57 20.71
CA HIS A 383 -7.34 -8.83 19.92
C HIS A 383 -7.02 -9.77 18.74
N PRO A 384 -7.85 -10.80 18.47
CA PRO A 384 -7.60 -11.73 17.37
C PRO A 384 -7.50 -11.02 16.01
N ILE A 385 -8.38 -10.05 15.74
CA ILE A 385 -8.32 -9.26 14.50
C ILE A 385 -7.01 -8.45 14.39
N PHE A 386 -6.49 -7.89 15.49
CA PHE A 386 -5.20 -7.20 15.46
C PHE A 386 -4.09 -8.16 15.00
N LYS A 387 -4.00 -9.33 15.63
CA LYS A 387 -2.99 -10.35 15.34
C LYS A 387 -3.06 -10.96 13.92
N VAL A 388 -4.17 -10.80 13.21
CA VAL A 388 -4.31 -11.23 11.81
C VAL A 388 -3.83 -10.15 10.84
N HIS A 389 -4.00 -8.88 11.20
CA HIS A 389 -3.64 -7.74 10.34
C HIS A 389 -2.22 -7.21 10.57
N THR A 390 -1.63 -7.49 11.72
CA THR A 390 -0.29 -7.01 12.13
C THR A 390 0.60 -8.18 12.47
#